data_AF-A0A7G8P6M6-F1
#
_entry.id   AF-A0A7G8P6M6-F1
#
_cell.length_a   1.000
_cell.length_b   1.000
_cell.length_c   1.000
_cell.angle_alpha   90.00
_cell.angle_beta   90.00
_cell.angle_gamma   90.00
#
_symmetry.space_group_name_H-M   'P 1'
#
loop_
_entity.id
_entity.type
_entity.pdbx_description
1 polymer ?
#
loop_
_entity_poly.entity_id
_entity_poly.type
_entity_poly.pdbx_seq_one_letter_code
_entity_poly.pdbx_strand_id
1 'polypeptide(L)'
;MRRRPVEAIEQRINRSAECERRVRRALTKLARTGAPFTVENVCDLAGVGKTFIYDKRRPELTQAVLTAREASQTTLRERAEQHIDGEAASFRERALNAEALAKSLRATVKDRDARISDLTGQLYDPDGNHLAEHNAELRKLVLSLNQNLHNAQAEITRLRRSLDAARANVKHERERNVTLIGTTS
;
A
#
# COMPACT_ATOMS: atom_id res chain seq x y z
N MET A 1 -72.95 -56.44 22.92
CA MET A 1 -71.51 -56.67 23.21
C MET A 1 -70.77 -55.34 23.17
N ARG A 2 -70.15 -54.93 24.29
CA ARG A 2 -69.36 -53.70 24.45
C ARG A 2 -67.91 -53.94 24.01
N ARG A 3 -67.46 -53.37 22.88
CA ARG A 3 -66.05 -53.38 22.41
C ARG A 3 -65.43 -51.98 22.16
N ARG A 4 -66.18 -50.88 22.36
CA ARG A 4 -65.74 -49.51 22.01
C ARG A 4 -64.67 -48.82 22.90
N PRO A 5 -64.46 -49.16 24.19
CA PRO A 5 -63.49 -48.40 25.01
C PRO A 5 -62.03 -48.83 24.81
N VAL A 6 -61.77 -50.11 24.51
CA VAL A 6 -60.39 -50.63 24.34
C VAL A 6 -59.79 -50.16 23.02
N GLU A 7 -60.55 -50.25 21.93
CA GLU A 7 -60.13 -49.79 20.59
C GLU A 7 -59.82 -48.28 20.56
N ALA A 8 -60.56 -47.46 21.33
CA ALA A 8 -60.33 -46.02 21.43
C ALA A 8 -59.05 -45.66 22.22
N ILE A 9 -58.64 -46.52 23.17
CA ILE A 9 -57.40 -46.35 23.94
C ILE A 9 -56.20 -46.74 23.08
N GLU A 10 -56.28 -47.87 22.37
CA GLU A 10 -55.24 -48.34 21.45
C GLU A 10 -54.98 -47.33 20.32
N GLN A 11 -56.03 -46.74 19.73
CA GLN A 11 -55.87 -45.68 18.73
C GLN A 11 -55.15 -44.44 19.28
N ARG A 12 -55.38 -44.07 20.55
CA ARG A 12 -54.69 -42.94 21.20
C ARG A 12 -53.22 -43.26 21.48
N ILE A 13 -52.91 -44.48 21.88
CA ILE A 13 -51.53 -44.94 22.11
C ILE A 13 -50.74 -44.96 20.79
N ASN A 14 -51.34 -45.47 19.71
CA ASN A 14 -50.70 -45.52 18.40
C ASN A 14 -50.43 -44.12 17.82
N ARG A 15 -51.39 -43.18 17.93
CA ARG A 15 -51.19 -41.78 17.54
C ARG A 15 -50.08 -41.11 18.35
N SER A 16 -50.03 -41.37 19.65
CA SER A 16 -48.98 -40.88 20.54
C SER A 16 -47.58 -41.33 20.07
N ALA A 17 -47.41 -42.63 19.79
CA ALA A 17 -46.14 -43.19 19.35
C ALA A 17 -45.73 -42.71 17.93
N GLU A 18 -46.70 -42.44 17.06
CA GLU A 18 -46.45 -41.84 15.75
C GLU A 18 -45.94 -40.40 15.86
N CYS A 19 -46.59 -39.57 16.68
CA CYS A 19 -46.16 -38.21 16.94
C CYS A 19 -44.74 -38.16 17.54
N GLU A 20 -44.41 -39.07 18.45
CA GLU A 20 -43.05 -39.17 19.02
C GLU A 20 -42.00 -39.52 17.96
N ARG A 21 -42.28 -40.48 17.07
CA ARG A 21 -41.40 -40.79 15.93
C ARG A 21 -41.20 -39.60 15.00
N ARG A 22 -42.25 -38.80 14.76
CA ARG A 22 -42.16 -37.58 13.94
C ARG A 22 -41.26 -36.54 14.59
N VAL A 23 -41.34 -36.35 15.92
CA VAL A 23 -40.44 -35.46 16.67
C VAL A 23 -38.99 -35.93 16.56
N ARG A 24 -38.71 -37.22 16.79
CA ARG A 24 -37.34 -37.75 16.65
C ARG A 24 -36.77 -37.55 15.24
N ARG A 25 -37.58 -37.78 14.20
CA ARG A 25 -37.18 -37.52 12.81
C ARG A 25 -36.92 -36.04 12.54
N ALA A 26 -37.73 -35.15 13.10
CA ALA A 26 -37.53 -33.70 12.99
C ALA A 26 -36.21 -33.28 13.64
N LEU A 27 -35.90 -33.81 14.84
CA LEU A 27 -34.62 -33.57 15.52
C LEU A 27 -33.44 -34.05 14.68
N THR A 28 -33.49 -35.25 14.09
CA THR A 28 -32.40 -35.74 13.23
C THR A 28 -32.20 -34.84 12.01
N LYS A 29 -33.28 -34.36 11.39
CA LYS A 29 -33.20 -33.43 10.25
C LYS A 29 -32.59 -32.09 10.64
N LEU A 30 -33.04 -31.49 11.74
CA LEU A 30 -32.55 -30.20 12.23
C LEU A 30 -31.12 -30.28 12.77
N ALA A 31 -30.73 -31.41 13.37
CA ALA A 31 -29.33 -31.64 13.74
C ALA A 31 -28.43 -31.74 12.50
N ARG A 32 -28.93 -32.37 11.42
CA ARG A 32 -28.16 -32.56 10.19
C ARG A 32 -27.93 -31.27 9.40
N THR A 33 -28.82 -30.28 9.53
CA THR A 33 -28.59 -28.96 8.90
C THR A 33 -27.44 -28.21 9.56
N GLY A 34 -27.04 -28.58 10.79
CA GLY A 34 -25.95 -27.94 11.53
C GLY A 34 -26.21 -26.47 11.84
N ALA A 35 -27.49 -26.04 11.73
CA ALA A 35 -27.96 -24.71 12.02
C ALA A 35 -28.69 -24.69 13.38
N PRO A 36 -28.58 -23.60 14.15
CA PRO A 36 -29.31 -23.43 15.40
C PRO A 36 -30.82 -23.48 15.13
N PHE A 37 -31.56 -24.20 15.97
CA PHE A 37 -33.01 -24.30 15.85
C PHE A 37 -33.71 -24.10 17.20
N THR A 38 -35.02 -23.83 17.16
CA THR A 38 -35.87 -23.66 18.34
C THR A 38 -36.86 -24.83 18.49
N VAL A 39 -37.56 -24.85 19.63
CA VAL A 39 -38.63 -25.82 19.87
C VAL A 39 -39.80 -25.61 18.90
N GLU A 40 -40.08 -24.36 18.46
CA GLU A 40 -41.04 -24.11 17.37
C GLU A 40 -40.62 -24.82 16.09
N ASN A 41 -39.36 -24.74 15.66
CA ASN A 41 -38.93 -25.42 14.44
C ASN A 41 -39.12 -26.94 14.51
N VAL A 42 -38.93 -27.53 15.69
CA VAL A 42 -39.24 -28.94 15.93
C VAL A 42 -40.74 -29.20 15.84
N CYS A 43 -41.57 -28.35 16.44
CA CYS A 43 -43.03 -28.44 16.37
C CYS A 43 -43.54 -28.37 14.93
N ASP A 44 -43.06 -27.40 14.15
CA ASP A 44 -43.46 -27.16 12.76
C ASP A 44 -43.07 -28.34 11.88
N LEU A 45 -41.83 -28.83 12.01
CA LEU A 45 -41.32 -29.94 11.20
C LEU A 45 -41.94 -31.28 11.60
N ALA A 46 -42.26 -31.48 12.88
CA ALA A 46 -42.91 -32.67 13.37
C ALA A 46 -44.43 -32.61 13.26
N GLY A 47 -45.03 -31.44 13.02
CA GLY A 47 -46.48 -31.19 13.02
C GLY A 47 -47.16 -31.52 14.35
N VAL A 48 -46.51 -31.18 15.47
CA VAL A 48 -47.04 -31.36 16.83
C VAL A 48 -47.03 -30.03 17.58
N GLY A 49 -47.93 -29.86 18.55
CA GLY A 49 -47.92 -28.67 19.41
C GLY A 49 -46.84 -28.75 20.50
N LYS A 50 -46.43 -27.59 21.02
CA LYS A 50 -45.48 -27.50 22.15
C LYS A 50 -45.91 -28.30 23.38
N THR A 51 -47.22 -28.34 23.65
CA THR A 51 -47.78 -29.11 24.76
C THR A 51 -47.52 -30.61 24.65
N PHE A 52 -47.38 -31.15 23.43
CA PHE A 52 -46.99 -32.54 23.22
C PHE A 52 -45.53 -32.81 23.60
N ILE A 53 -44.65 -31.84 23.32
CA ILE A 53 -43.23 -31.92 23.66
C ILE A 53 -43.01 -31.78 25.17
N TYR A 54 -43.74 -30.88 25.82
CA TYR A 54 -43.65 -30.62 27.27
C TYR A 54 -44.58 -31.49 28.13
N ASP A 55 -45.17 -32.54 27.57
CA ASP A 55 -46.02 -33.44 28.34
C ASP A 55 -45.20 -34.15 29.42
N LYS A 56 -45.60 -33.98 30.69
CA LYS A 56 -44.95 -34.62 31.86
C LYS A 56 -44.94 -36.14 31.79
N ARG A 57 -45.81 -36.74 30.96
CA ARG A 57 -45.84 -38.19 30.71
C ARG A 57 -44.71 -38.67 29.80
N ARG A 58 -43.97 -37.76 29.14
CA ARG A 58 -42.85 -38.08 28.24
C ARG A 58 -41.62 -37.20 28.52
N PRO A 59 -41.05 -37.27 29.73
CA PRO A 59 -39.92 -36.41 30.11
C PRO A 59 -38.69 -36.62 29.21
N GLU A 60 -38.49 -37.86 28.73
CA GLU A 60 -37.39 -38.20 27.80
C GLU A 60 -37.48 -37.46 26.47
N LEU A 61 -38.71 -37.24 25.96
CA LEU A 61 -38.90 -36.51 24.70
C LEU A 61 -38.59 -35.03 24.89
N THR A 62 -39.02 -34.45 26.00
CA THR A 62 -38.71 -33.06 26.35
C THR A 62 -37.20 -32.88 26.47
N GLN A 63 -36.52 -33.78 27.21
CA GLN A 63 -35.06 -33.73 27.35
C GLN A 63 -34.36 -33.85 26.00
N ALA A 64 -34.74 -34.82 25.16
CA ALA A 64 -34.13 -34.99 23.85
C ALA A 64 -34.22 -33.72 22.98
N VAL A 65 -35.38 -33.04 22.99
CA VAL A 65 -35.56 -31.79 22.25
C VAL A 65 -34.70 -30.66 22.82
N LEU A 66 -34.67 -30.51 24.14
CA LEU A 66 -33.89 -29.46 24.80
C LEU A 66 -32.39 -29.66 24.63
N THR A 67 -31.89 -30.87 24.81
CA THR A 67 -30.47 -31.22 24.62
C THR A 67 -30.05 -31.00 23.17
N ALA A 68 -30.86 -31.43 22.20
CA ALA A 68 -30.55 -31.22 20.79
C ALA A 68 -30.56 -29.72 20.42
N ARG A 69 -31.50 -28.95 20.97
CA ARG A 69 -31.53 -27.49 20.82
C ARG A 69 -30.26 -26.87 21.42
N GLU A 70 -29.92 -27.21 22.65
CA GLU A 70 -28.77 -26.67 23.35
C GLU A 70 -27.48 -26.97 22.60
N ALA A 71 -27.28 -28.21 22.15
CA ALA A 71 -26.17 -28.58 21.29
C ALA A 71 -26.09 -27.71 20.02
N SER A 72 -27.22 -27.48 19.34
CA SER A 72 -27.26 -26.62 18.15
C SER A 72 -26.88 -25.15 18.45
N GLN A 73 -27.26 -24.63 19.63
CA GLN A 73 -26.94 -23.27 20.03
C GLN A 73 -25.48 -23.13 20.47
N THR A 74 -24.92 -24.13 21.14
CA THR A 74 -23.50 -24.16 21.53
C THR A 74 -22.60 -24.14 20.30
N THR A 75 -22.89 -24.95 19.28
CA THR A 75 -22.10 -24.96 18.03
C THR A 75 -22.10 -23.62 17.30
N LEU A 76 -23.17 -22.82 17.40
CA LEU A 76 -23.21 -21.46 16.82
C LEU A 76 -22.27 -20.52 17.58
N ARG A 77 -22.29 -20.57 18.92
CA ARG A 77 -21.46 -19.73 19.77
C ARG A 77 -19.98 -20.00 19.55
N GLU A 78 -19.59 -21.27 19.54
CA GLU A 78 -18.21 -21.69 19.29
C GLU A 78 -17.71 -21.22 17.91
N ARG A 79 -18.54 -21.32 16.86
CA ARG A 79 -18.19 -20.80 15.53
C ARG A 79 -18.04 -19.27 15.51
N ALA A 80 -18.91 -18.55 16.21
CA ALA A 80 -18.83 -17.09 16.29
C ALA A 80 -17.57 -16.64 17.04
N GLU A 81 -17.23 -17.31 18.15
CA GLU A 81 -16.01 -17.07 18.92
C GLU A 81 -14.75 -17.34 18.06
N GLN A 82 -14.70 -18.47 17.35
CA GLN A 82 -13.60 -18.78 16.43
C GLN A 82 -13.43 -17.74 15.32
N HIS A 83 -14.54 -17.21 14.78
CA HIS A 83 -14.48 -16.16 13.76
C HIS A 83 -13.89 -14.86 14.33
N ILE A 84 -14.35 -14.44 15.52
CA ILE A 84 -13.86 -13.25 16.20
C ILE A 84 -12.37 -13.38 16.52
N ASP A 85 -11.94 -14.54 17.03
CA ASP A 85 -10.53 -14.79 17.35
C ASP A 85 -9.65 -14.78 16.10
N GLY A 86 -10.12 -15.37 14.99
CA GLY A 86 -9.44 -15.35 13.70
C GLY A 86 -9.31 -13.93 13.12
N GLU A 87 -10.38 -13.14 13.18
CA GLU A 87 -10.35 -11.73 12.75
C GLU A 87 -9.41 -10.89 13.63
N ALA A 88 -9.47 -11.06 14.95
CA ALA A 88 -8.61 -10.36 15.89
C ALA A 88 -7.12 -10.71 15.67
N ALA A 89 -6.81 -11.97 15.38
CA ALA A 89 -5.47 -12.39 15.00
C ALA A 89 -5.01 -11.71 13.69
N SER A 90 -5.88 -11.65 12.68
CA SER A 90 -5.60 -10.96 11.41
C SER A 90 -5.37 -9.45 11.59
N PHE A 91 -6.14 -8.79 12.46
CA PHE A 91 -5.93 -7.37 12.75
C PHE A 91 -4.59 -7.13 13.47
N ARG A 92 -4.24 -7.97 14.43
CA ARG A 92 -2.97 -7.88 15.16
C ARG A 92 -1.77 -8.06 14.22
N GLU A 93 -1.83 -9.06 13.35
CA GLU A 93 -0.78 -9.31 12.36
C GLU A 93 -0.64 -8.13 11.38
N ARG A 94 -1.76 -7.58 10.89
CA ARG A 94 -1.74 -6.38 10.04
C ARG A 94 -1.13 -5.17 10.75
N ALA A 95 -1.44 -4.97 12.03
CA ALA A 95 -0.86 -3.88 12.82
C ALA A 95 0.66 -4.03 12.98
N LEU A 96 1.15 -5.23 13.29
CA LEU A 96 2.58 -5.53 13.39
C LEU A 96 3.31 -5.31 12.06
N ASN A 97 2.73 -5.77 10.97
CA ASN A 97 3.29 -5.57 9.63
C ASN A 97 3.34 -4.08 9.25
N ALA A 98 2.29 -3.32 9.56
CA ALA A 98 2.25 -1.88 9.33
C ALA A 98 3.29 -1.14 10.19
N GLU A 99 3.48 -1.54 11.44
CA GLU A 99 4.50 -0.97 12.34
C GLU A 99 5.92 -1.25 11.81
N ALA A 100 6.20 -2.49 11.41
CA ALA A 100 7.48 -2.87 10.83
C ALA A 100 7.79 -2.07 9.55
N LEU A 101 6.80 -1.93 8.66
CA LEU A 101 6.93 -1.12 7.44
C LEU A 101 7.17 0.36 7.77
N ALA A 102 6.40 0.94 8.70
CA ALA A 102 6.57 2.33 9.12
C ALA A 102 7.98 2.59 9.70
N LYS A 103 8.50 1.66 10.50
CA LYS A 103 9.87 1.73 11.03
C LYS A 103 10.91 1.67 9.92
N SER A 104 10.75 0.76 8.95
CA SER A 104 11.64 0.65 7.79
C SER A 104 11.64 1.93 6.94
N LEU A 105 10.46 2.50 6.68
CA LEU A 105 10.33 3.73 5.91
C LEU A 105 10.97 4.93 6.63
N ARG A 106 10.77 5.06 7.95
CA ARG A 106 11.43 6.10 8.75
C ARG A 106 12.96 6.00 8.71
N ALA A 107 13.50 4.77 8.80
CA ALA A 107 14.94 4.56 8.65
C ALA A 107 15.44 4.99 7.27
N THR A 108 14.70 4.62 6.21
CA THR A 108 15.04 5.01 4.82
C THR A 108 15.01 6.52 4.62
N VAL A 109 14.02 7.23 5.18
CA VAL A 109 13.94 8.69 5.12
C VAL A 109 15.15 9.32 5.82
N LYS A 110 15.49 8.85 7.03
CA LYS A 110 16.64 9.34 7.78
C LYS A 110 17.96 9.17 7.00
N ASP A 111 18.17 8.02 6.37
CA ASP A 111 19.37 7.76 5.57
C ASP A 111 19.44 8.67 4.33
N ARG A 112 18.28 8.94 3.71
CA ARG A 112 18.19 9.88 2.58
C ARG A 112 18.48 11.31 3.01
N ASP A 113 17.93 11.76 4.14
CA ASP A 113 18.16 13.11 4.67
C ASP A 113 19.63 13.31 5.03
N ALA A 114 20.27 12.30 5.64
CA ALA A 114 21.72 12.33 5.90
C ALA A 114 22.52 12.48 4.60
N ARG A 115 22.20 11.69 3.58
CA ARG A 115 22.88 11.79 2.27
C ARG A 115 22.64 13.12 1.57
N ILE A 116 21.45 13.71 1.68
CA ILE A 116 21.15 15.04 1.16
C ILE A 116 21.99 16.08 1.90
N SER A 117 22.08 16.00 3.23
CA SER A 117 22.92 16.89 4.03
C SER A 117 24.40 16.79 3.62
N ASP A 118 24.92 15.58 3.43
CA ASP A 118 26.30 15.38 3.00
C ASP A 118 26.57 15.97 1.60
N LEU A 119 25.67 15.69 0.64
CA LEU A 119 25.78 16.24 -0.72
C LEU A 119 25.64 17.76 -0.73
N THR A 120 24.77 18.30 0.11
CA THR A 120 24.59 19.74 0.28
C THR A 120 25.88 20.34 0.84
N GLY A 121 26.50 19.71 1.84
CA GLY A 121 27.82 20.10 2.35
C GLY A 121 28.90 20.12 1.26
N GLN A 122 28.89 19.14 0.34
CA GLN A 122 29.82 19.09 -0.79
C GLN A 122 29.60 20.16 -1.85
N LEU A 123 28.43 20.81 -1.88
CA LEU A 123 28.16 21.94 -2.76
C LEU A 123 28.72 23.26 -2.20
N TYR A 124 29.25 23.26 -0.99
CA TYR A 124 29.91 24.43 -0.40
C TYR A 124 31.43 24.32 -0.47
N ASP A 125 32.09 25.44 -0.72
CA ASP A 125 33.53 25.57 -0.58
C ASP A 125 33.92 25.61 0.92
N PRO A 126 35.22 25.52 1.28
CA PRO A 126 35.65 25.55 2.68
C PRO A 126 35.21 26.80 3.46
N ASP A 127 34.87 27.89 2.76
CA ASP A 127 34.43 29.17 3.32
C ASP A 127 32.88 29.28 3.38
N GLY A 128 32.15 28.24 2.95
CA GLY A 128 30.70 28.17 3.01
C GLY A 128 29.97 28.83 1.83
N ASN A 129 30.65 29.13 0.72
CA ASN A 129 30.01 29.65 -0.49
C ASN A 129 29.62 28.54 -1.46
N HIS A 130 28.57 28.77 -2.24
CA HIS A 130 28.04 27.78 -3.15
C HIS A 130 28.97 27.55 -4.37
N LEU A 131 29.61 26.37 -4.44
CA LEU A 131 30.57 26.00 -5.48
C LEU A 131 30.00 26.07 -6.89
N ALA A 132 28.69 25.85 -7.07
CA ALA A 132 28.09 25.92 -8.40
C ALA A 132 28.02 27.37 -8.92
N GLU A 133 27.81 28.35 -8.04
CA GLU A 133 27.79 29.77 -8.40
C GLU A 133 29.20 30.24 -8.75
N HIS A 134 30.20 29.90 -7.92
CA HIS A 134 31.61 30.17 -8.21
C HIS A 134 32.08 29.55 -9.53
N ASN A 135 31.69 28.31 -9.81
CA ASN A 135 31.99 27.68 -11.10
C ASN A 135 31.34 28.43 -12.29
N ALA A 136 30.13 28.96 -12.13
CA ALA A 136 29.47 29.75 -13.15
C ALA A 136 30.17 31.10 -13.36
N GLU A 137 30.61 31.76 -12.29
CA GLU A 137 31.39 32.99 -12.34
C GLU A 137 32.75 32.79 -13.00
N LEU A 138 33.49 31.75 -12.60
CA LEU A 138 34.77 31.39 -13.21
C LEU A 138 34.63 31.12 -14.71
N ARG A 139 33.57 30.43 -15.15
CA ARG A 139 33.30 30.22 -16.58
C ARG A 139 33.05 31.53 -17.32
N LYS A 140 32.27 32.46 -16.74
CA LYS A 140 32.04 33.79 -17.32
C LYS A 140 33.35 34.57 -17.43
N LEU A 141 34.19 34.53 -16.40
CA LEU A 141 35.48 35.19 -16.40
C LEU A 141 36.41 34.64 -17.48
N VAL A 142 36.51 33.31 -17.60
CA VAL A 142 37.32 32.65 -18.64
C VAL A 142 36.85 33.03 -20.05
N LEU A 143 35.53 33.07 -20.29
CA LEU A 143 34.97 33.51 -21.57
C LEU A 143 35.36 34.96 -21.89
N SER A 144 35.22 35.87 -20.90
CA SER A 144 35.62 37.28 -21.05
C SER A 144 37.11 37.44 -21.34
N LEU A 145 37.96 36.72 -20.60
CA LEU A 145 39.41 36.76 -20.79
C LEU A 145 39.82 36.22 -22.16
N ASN A 146 39.20 35.14 -22.62
CA ASN A 146 39.45 34.60 -23.96
C ASN A 146 39.04 35.58 -25.06
N GLN A 147 37.90 36.25 -24.91
CA GLN A 147 37.47 37.27 -25.86
C GLN A 147 38.45 38.45 -25.89
N ASN A 148 38.89 38.92 -24.73
CA ASN A 148 39.87 40.00 -24.62
C ASN A 148 41.20 39.63 -25.25
N LEU A 149 41.66 38.40 -25.03
CA LEU A 149 42.88 37.86 -25.64
C LEU A 149 42.76 37.84 -27.16
N HIS A 150 41.62 37.37 -27.70
CA HIS A 150 41.39 37.36 -29.14
C HIS A 150 41.39 38.77 -29.74
N ASN A 151 40.72 39.71 -29.07
CA ASN A 151 40.70 41.12 -29.49
C ASN A 151 42.12 41.72 -29.48
N ALA A 152 42.90 41.45 -28.43
CA ALA A 152 44.29 41.91 -28.34
C ALA A 152 45.17 41.31 -29.45
N GLN A 153 45.01 40.03 -29.77
CA GLN A 153 45.74 39.38 -30.88
C GLN A 153 45.38 39.97 -32.24
N ALA A 154 44.10 40.27 -32.46
CA ALA A 154 43.63 40.94 -33.67
C ALA A 154 44.26 42.34 -33.80
N GLU A 155 44.30 43.11 -32.71
CA GLU A 155 44.89 44.45 -32.71
C GLU A 155 46.41 44.42 -32.90
N ILE A 156 47.13 43.48 -32.27
CA ILE A 156 48.56 43.27 -32.52
C ILE A 156 48.82 42.98 -34.01
N THR A 157 47.99 42.13 -34.61
CA THR A 157 48.11 41.79 -36.04
C THR A 157 47.86 43.01 -36.92
N ARG A 158 46.86 43.84 -36.59
CA ARG A 158 46.58 45.10 -37.28
C ARG A 158 47.74 46.09 -37.17
N LEU A 159 48.27 46.29 -35.98
CA LEU A 159 49.38 47.21 -35.73
C LEU A 159 50.66 46.76 -36.45
N ARG A 160 50.95 45.46 -36.49
CA ARG A 160 52.07 44.91 -37.26
C ARG A 160 51.95 45.22 -38.75
N ARG A 161 50.78 44.96 -39.35
CA ARG A 161 50.53 45.29 -40.76
C ARG A 161 50.70 46.79 -41.04
N SER A 162 50.20 47.64 -40.13
CA SER A 162 50.36 49.10 -40.23
C SER A 162 51.83 49.53 -40.18
N LEU A 163 52.61 48.95 -39.25
CA LEU A 163 54.03 49.22 -39.12
C LEU A 163 54.81 48.78 -40.38
N ASP A 164 54.50 47.61 -40.92
CA ASP A 164 55.15 47.10 -42.14
C ASP A 164 54.85 48.00 -43.34
N ALA A 165 53.60 48.47 -43.48
CA ALA A 165 53.22 49.43 -44.51
C ALA A 165 53.96 50.78 -44.35
N ALA A 166 54.04 51.31 -43.13
CA ALA A 166 54.78 52.54 -42.85
C ALA A 166 56.28 52.40 -43.17
N ARG A 167 56.89 51.26 -42.83
CA ARG A 167 58.29 50.95 -43.16
C ARG A 167 58.51 50.88 -44.68
N ALA A 168 57.61 50.22 -45.40
CA ALA A 168 57.66 50.15 -46.86
C ALA A 168 57.57 51.54 -47.50
N ASN A 169 56.65 52.39 -47.03
CA ASN A 169 56.51 53.77 -47.51
C ASN A 169 57.79 54.58 -47.30
N VAL A 170 58.40 54.51 -46.10
CA VAL A 170 59.67 55.19 -45.81
C VAL A 170 60.79 54.70 -46.73
N LYS A 171 60.86 53.39 -47.00
CA LYS A 171 61.84 52.83 -47.94
C LYS A 171 61.63 53.39 -49.35
N HIS A 172 60.41 53.42 -49.84
CA HIS A 172 60.08 53.95 -51.17
C HIS A 172 60.32 55.47 -51.30
N GLU A 173 60.07 56.26 -50.26
CA GLU A 173 60.42 57.69 -50.25
C GLU A 173 61.94 57.90 -50.29
N ARG A 174 62.71 57.09 -49.55
CA ARG A 174 64.18 57.15 -49.60
C ARG A 174 64.71 56.81 -50.99
N GLU A 175 64.20 55.75 -51.62
CA GLU A 175 64.56 55.35 -52.99
C GLU A 175 64.27 56.48 -53.99
N ARG A 176 63.09 57.11 -53.91
CA ARG A 176 62.71 58.26 -54.76
C ARG A 176 63.66 59.44 -54.59
N ASN A 177 63.97 59.83 -53.35
CA ASN A 177 64.88 60.95 -53.09
C ASN A 177 66.29 60.69 -53.63
N VAL A 178 66.81 59.47 -53.51
CA VAL A 178 68.10 59.09 -54.10
C VAL A 178 68.08 59.22 -55.63
N THR A 179 67.02 58.75 -56.28
CA THR A 179 66.90 58.87 -57.74
C THR A 179 66.81 60.32 -58.21
N LEU A 180 66.11 61.20 -57.49
CA LEU A 180 65.95 62.62 -57.84
C LEU A 180 67.28 63.40 -57.71
N ILE A 181 68.08 63.11 -56.67
CA ILE A 181 69.41 63.70 -56.48
C ILE A 181 70.38 63.20 -57.57
N GLY A 182 70.29 61.92 -57.95
CA GLY A 182 71.13 61.35 -59.02
C GLY A 182 70.81 61.88 -60.43
N THR A 183 69.60 62.40 -60.67
CA THR A 183 69.22 63.03 -61.94
C THR A 183 69.50 64.54 -62.02
N THR A 184 69.92 65.16 -60.91
CA THR A 184 70.19 66.61 -60.81
C THR A 184 71.67 66.95 -60.62
N SER A 185 72.57 65.96 -60.73
CA SER A 185 74.03 66.13 -60.85
C SER A 185 74.49 65.79 -62.26
#